data_AF-A0A4P7BZ06-F1
#
_entry.id   AF-A0A4P7BZ06-F1
#
_cell.length_a   1.000
_cell.length_b   1.000
_cell.length_c   1.000
_cell.angle_alpha   90.00
_cell.angle_beta   90.00
_cell.angle_gamma   90.00
#
_symmetry.space_group_name_H-M   'P 1'
#
loop_
_entity.id
_entity.type
_entity.pdbx_description
1 polymer ?
#
loop_
_entity_poly.entity_id
_entity_poly.type
_entity_poly.pdbx_seq_one_letter_code
_entity_poly.pdbx_strand_id
1 'polypeptide(L)'
;MGASGISIWQLLIILAIILLLFGTKKLRSIGTDLGSAVKGFRNSLRDEESPDTEEVQTIEDKQGQAKKTEDFSQKIQRDADFKAKPDNDLK
;
A
#
# COMPACT_ATOMS: atom_id res chain seq x y z
N MET A 1 -3.11 20.75 35.49
CA MET A 1 -1.69 20.52 35.11
C MET A 1 -1.68 19.94 33.69
N GLY A 2 -1.85 20.80 32.68
CA GLY A 2 -1.88 20.37 31.28
C GLY A 2 -0.50 20.50 30.67
N ALA A 3 -0.10 19.50 29.87
CA ALA A 3 1.23 19.36 29.27
C ALA A 3 1.89 20.69 28.88
N SER A 4 2.97 20.98 29.59
CA SER A 4 3.89 22.09 29.45
C SER A 4 4.47 22.22 28.03
N GLY A 5 4.18 23.36 27.38
CA GLY A 5 5.11 24.06 26.48
C GLY A 5 5.35 23.51 25.07
N ILE A 6 4.89 22.30 24.74
CA ILE A 6 5.01 21.77 23.37
C ILE A 6 3.81 22.27 22.57
N SER A 7 3.95 23.43 21.94
CA SER A 7 2.94 23.92 21.00
C SER A 7 2.90 23.02 19.76
N ILE A 8 1.69 22.78 19.24
CA ILE A 8 1.45 21.98 18.03
C ILE A 8 2.29 22.48 16.85
N TRP A 9 2.55 23.79 16.78
CA TRP A 9 3.39 24.40 15.75
C TRP A 9 4.82 23.87 15.70
N GLN A 10 5.43 23.60 16.86
CA GLN A 10 6.79 23.04 16.96
C GLN A 10 6.81 21.59 16.47
N LEU A 11 5.78 20.79 16.79
CA LEU A 11 5.67 19.41 16.34
C LEU A 11 5.56 19.31 14.81
N LEU A 12 4.81 20.22 14.17
CA LEU A 12 4.73 20.26 12.70
C LEU A 12 6.07 20.57 12.03
N ILE A 13 6.83 21.53 12.59
CA ILE A 13 8.17 21.87 12.10
C ILE A 13 9.13 20.68 12.23
N ILE A 14 9.13 19.99 13.38
CA ILE A 14 9.97 18.80 13.58
C ILE A 14 9.57 17.69 12.61
N LEU A 15 8.27 17.45 12.43
CA LEU A 15 7.75 16.45 11.50
C LEU A 15 8.20 16.72 10.06
N ALA A 16 8.15 17.99 9.63
CA ALA A 16 8.59 18.39 8.30
C ALA A 16 10.07 18.06 8.07
N ILE A 17 10.93 18.32 9.05
CA ILE A 17 12.37 18.00 8.97
C ILE A 17 12.58 16.49 8.87
N ILE A 18 11.87 15.68 9.67
CA ILE A 18 11.97 14.22 9.62
C ILE A 18 11.52 13.68 8.25
N LEU A 19 10.42 14.20 7.70
CA LEU A 19 9.94 13.82 6.37
C LEU A 19 10.93 14.18 5.26
N LEU A 20 11.67 15.29 5.39
CA LEU A 20 12.73 15.67 4.46
C LEU A 20 13.98 14.77 4.58
N LEU A 21 14.40 14.43 5.81
CA LEU A 21 15.58 13.59 6.05
C LEU A 21 15.36 12.13 5.63
N PHE A 22 14.23 11.55 6.04
CA PHE A 22 13.93 10.16 5.78
C PHE A 22 13.17 9.94 4.46
N GLY A 23 12.55 10.99 3.93
CA GLY A 23 11.65 10.92 2.78
C GLY A 23 10.29 10.33 3.14
N THR A 24 9.24 10.78 2.42
CA THR A 24 7.86 10.29 2.61
C THR A 24 7.69 8.80 2.27
N LYS A 25 8.55 8.23 1.41
CA LYS A 25 8.49 6.81 1.03
C LYS A 25 8.80 5.86 2.20
N LYS A 26 9.86 6.13 2.97
CA LYS A 26 10.22 5.30 4.12
C LYS A 26 9.21 5.46 5.26
N LEU A 27 8.76 6.70 5.50
CA LEU A 27 7.73 6.97 6.51
C LEU A 27 6.38 6.36 6.15
N ARG A 28 6.01 6.30 4.87
CA ARG A 28 4.79 5.61 4.43
C ARG A 28 4.89 4.11 4.67
N SER A 29 5.98 3.45 4.27
CA SER A 29 6.13 2.00 4.47
C SER A 29 6.04 1.63 5.95
N ILE A 30 6.85 2.28 6.80
CA ILE A 30 6.86 2.01 8.24
C ILE A 30 5.55 2.46 8.90
N GLY A 31 4.99 3.58 8.46
CA GLY A 31 3.73 4.12 8.96
C GLY A 31 2.52 3.26 8.59
N THR A 32 2.53 2.57 7.46
CA THR A 32 1.50 1.59 7.09
C THR A 32 1.57 0.37 8.01
N ASP A 33 2.78 -0.14 8.30
CA ASP A 33 2.97 -1.29 9.19
C ASP A 33 2.57 -0.96 10.64
N LEU A 34 3.08 0.15 11.18
CA LEU A 34 2.73 0.63 12.52
C LEU A 34 1.26 1.06 12.61
N GLY A 35 0.75 1.73 11.59
CA GLY A 35 -0.63 2.20 11.53
C GLY A 35 -1.62 1.05 11.52
N SER A 36 -1.30 -0.05 10.85
CA SER A 36 -2.13 -1.25 10.84
C SER A 36 -2.19 -1.91 12.22
N ALA A 37 -1.05 -2.01 12.92
CA ALA A 37 -1.00 -2.53 14.29
C ALA A 37 -1.77 -1.65 15.28
N VAL A 38 -1.59 -0.32 15.20
CA VAL A 38 -2.30 0.64 16.06
C VAL A 38 -3.80 0.68 15.75
N LYS A 39 -4.20 0.52 14.47
CA LYS A 39 -5.62 0.44 14.06
C LYS A 39 -6.30 -0.79 14.68
N GLY A 40 -5.65 -1.94 14.67
CA GLY A 40 -6.14 -3.15 15.33
C GLY A 40 -6.33 -2.95 16.83
N PHE A 41 -5.32 -2.38 17.50
CA PHE A 41 -5.40 -2.06 18.93
C PHE A 41 -6.55 -1.11 19.26
N ARG A 42 -6.70 0.00 18.51
CA ARG A 42 -7.81 0.93 18.69
C ARG A 42 -9.17 0.27 18.45
N ASN A 43 -9.26 -0.63 17.48
CA ASN A 43 -10.51 -1.34 17.21
C ASN A 43 -10.88 -2.28 18.36
N SER A 44 -9.92 -3.06 18.89
CA SER A 44 -10.17 -3.93 20.05
C SER A 44 -10.59 -3.16 21.30
N LEU A 45 -9.99 -1.98 21.55
CA LEU A 45 -10.39 -1.13 22.68
C LEU A 45 -11.81 -0.57 22.52
N ARG A 46 -12.25 -0.31 21.28
CA ARG A 46 -13.61 0.21 21.00
C ARG A 46 -14.68 -0.88 21.05
N ASP A 47 -14.30 -2.11 20.72
CA ASP A 47 -15.18 -3.29 20.77
C ASP A 47 -15.54 -3.66 22.23
N GLU A 48 -14.64 -3.39 23.18
CA GLU A 48 -14.88 -3.61 24.61
C GLU A 48 -15.83 -2.55 25.24
N GLU A 49 -15.92 -1.35 24.64
CA GLU A 49 -16.73 -0.23 25.17
C GLU A 49 -18.12 -0.08 24.52
N SER A 50 -18.47 -0.80 23.44
CA SER A 50 -19.79 -0.70 22.78
C SER A 50 -20.16 -1.95 21.97
N PRO A 51 -21.29 -2.63 22.24
CA PRO A 51 -21.64 -3.90 21.59
C PRO A 51 -22.35 -3.78 20.23
N ASP A 52 -22.18 -2.69 19.48
CA ASP A 52 -22.78 -2.57 18.14
C ASP A 52 -22.00 -1.57 17.30
N THR A 53 -21.17 -2.05 16.37
CA THR A 53 -20.98 -1.54 14.98
C THR A 53 -19.84 -2.33 14.31
N GLU A 54 -20.22 -3.32 13.51
CA GLU A 54 -19.29 -3.96 12.57
C GLU A 54 -19.00 -3.08 11.34
N GLU A 55 -17.89 -3.43 10.67
CA GLU A 55 -17.36 -2.93 9.40
C GLU A 55 -16.60 -1.60 9.37
N VAL A 56 -15.29 -1.68 9.65
CA VAL A 56 -14.31 -0.83 8.97
C VAL A 56 -13.58 -1.68 7.94
N GLN A 57 -14.11 -1.65 6.73
CA GLN A 57 -13.53 -2.26 5.53
C GLN A 57 -12.02 -1.96 5.44
N THR A 58 -11.27 -3.03 5.22
CA THR A 58 -9.84 -3.02 4.91
C THR A 58 -9.62 -2.21 3.64
N ILE A 59 -8.91 -1.08 3.74
CA ILE A 59 -8.40 -0.41 2.54
C ILE A 59 -7.26 -1.30 2.03
N GLU A 60 -7.59 -2.14 1.05
CA GLU A 60 -6.63 -2.73 0.12
C GLU A 60 -6.01 -1.61 -0.71
N ASP A 61 -4.92 -1.01 -0.22
CA ASP A 61 -4.07 -0.17 -1.05
C ASP A 61 -3.15 -1.08 -1.89
N LYS A 62 -3.61 -1.38 -3.11
CA LYS A 62 -2.73 -1.71 -4.24
C LYS A 62 -1.77 -0.55 -4.52
N GLN A 63 -0.70 -0.40 -3.74
CA GLN A 63 0.41 0.50 -4.09
C GLN A 63 1.75 -0.23 -3.97
N GLY A 64 2.00 -1.04 -5.01
CA GLY A 64 3.26 -1.75 -5.21
C GLY A 64 3.40 -2.36 -6.61
N GLN A 65 2.67 -1.88 -7.64
CA GLN A 65 2.99 -2.21 -9.02
C GLN A 65 4.23 -1.41 -9.48
N ALA A 66 5.39 -1.81 -8.96
CA ALA A 66 6.68 -1.62 -9.60
C ALA A 66 7.26 -2.98 -10.04
N LYS A 67 6.38 -3.89 -10.50
CA LYS A 67 6.72 -5.13 -11.19
C LYS A 67 6.02 -5.18 -12.57
N LYS A 68 6.25 -4.17 -13.40
CA LYS A 68 5.86 -4.16 -14.82
C LYS A 68 7.10 -4.45 -15.68
N THR A 69 7.69 -5.63 -15.52
CA THR A 69 8.82 -6.06 -16.35
C THR A 69 8.71 -7.52 -16.78
N GLU A 70 7.93 -8.36 -16.09
CA GLU A 70 7.96 -9.81 -16.37
C GLU A 70 6.79 -10.29 -17.26
N ASP A 71 5.70 -9.55 -17.36
CA ASP A 71 4.52 -9.96 -18.14
C ASP A 71 4.67 -9.71 -19.67
N PHE A 72 5.66 -8.93 -20.08
CA PHE A 72 5.91 -8.70 -21.52
C PHE A 72 6.67 -9.86 -22.18
N SER A 73 7.35 -10.72 -21.40
CA SER A 73 8.14 -11.82 -21.94
C SER A 73 7.29 -13.03 -22.35
N GLN A 74 6.04 -13.17 -21.88
CA GLN A 74 5.14 -14.26 -22.29
C GLN A 74 4.38 -13.97 -23.59
N LYS A 75 4.29 -12.70 -24.02
CA LYS A 75 3.54 -12.34 -25.23
C LYS A 75 4.29 -12.69 -26.52
N ILE A 76 5.63 -12.59 -26.52
CA ILE A 76 6.46 -12.85 -27.71
C ILE A 76 6.43 -14.33 -28.15
N GLN A 77 6.16 -15.27 -27.23
CA GLN A 77 6.10 -16.71 -27.57
C GLN A 77 4.77 -17.13 -28.23
N ARG A 78 3.64 -16.45 -27.97
CA ARG A 78 2.36 -16.78 -28.63
C ARG A 78 2.32 -16.36 -30.11
N ASP A 79 3.15 -15.39 -30.49
CA ASP A 79 3.16 -14.83 -31.83
C ASP A 79 3.98 -15.71 -32.81
N ALA A 80 4.92 -16.52 -32.30
CA ALA A 80 5.75 -17.42 -33.10
C ALA A 80 5.03 -18.74 -33.46
N ASP A 81 4.26 -19.31 -32.54
CA ASP A 81 3.51 -20.56 -32.76
C ASP A 81 2.29 -20.39 -33.69
N PHE A 82 1.65 -19.21 -33.72
CA PHE A 82 0.48 -18.99 -34.58
C PHE A 82 0.82 -18.95 -36.09
N LYS A 83 2.10 -18.73 -36.46
CA LYS A 83 2.51 -18.59 -37.87
C LYS A 83 2.93 -19.89 -38.55
N ALA A 84 2.94 -21.02 -37.82
CA ALA A 84 3.40 -22.32 -38.33
C ALA A 84 2.30 -23.22 -38.93
N LYS A 85 1.12 -22.68 -39.25
CA LYS A 85 0.10 -23.46 -39.98
C LYS A 85 -0.74 -22.59 -40.93
N PRO A 86 -0.45 -22.66 -42.23
CA PRO A 86 -1.50 -22.65 -43.22
C PRO A 86 -1.36 -23.82 -44.20
N ASP A 87 -2.41 -24.65 -44.21
CA ASP A 87 -3.06 -25.29 -45.36
C ASP A 87 -2.17 -25.86 -46.47
N ASN A 88 -1.92 -27.16 -46.38
CA ASN A 88 -1.66 -28.01 -47.53
C ASN A 88 -2.91 -28.82 -47.82
N ASP A 89 -3.89 -28.21 -48.47
CA ASP A 89 -5.02 -28.92 -49.08
C ASP A 89 -5.52 -28.10 -50.30
N LEU A 90 -5.76 -28.81 -51.41
CA LEU A 90 -6.33 -28.38 -52.70
C LEU A 90 -5.31 -28.05 -53.80
N LYS A 91 -4.79 -29.12 -54.41
CA LYS A 91 -4.65 -29.19 -55.86
C LYS A 91 -5.43 -30.40 -56.37
#